data_AF-A0A9X8VHD4-F1
#
_entry.id   AF-A0A9X8VHD4-F1
#
_cell.length_a   1.000
_cell.length_b   1.000
_cell.length_c   1.000
_cell.angle_alpha   90.00
_cell.angle_beta   90.00
_cell.angle_gamma   90.00
#
_symmetry.space_group_name_H-M   'P 1'
#
loop_
_entity.id
_entity.type
_entity.pdbx_description
1 polymer ?
#
loop_
_entity_poly.entity_id
_entity_poly.type
_entity_poly.pdbx_seq_one_letter_code
_entity_poly.pdbx_strand_id
1 'polypeptide(L)'
;MICQFADGETLFGPLDLAFDRQRCGLVGRNGVGKTQLLRLIAGLDQPGNGHVESHATVAYVAQQPEIAADTTLAQLLGYGEAFAALAR
;
A
#
# COMPACT_ATOMS: atom_id res chain seq x y z
N MET A 1 -2.48 -16.36 -1.82
CA MET A 1 -1.71 -15.65 -2.87
C MET A 1 -0.21 -15.91 -2.75
N ILE A 2 0.53 -15.66 -3.83
CA ILE A 2 2.01 -15.67 -3.88
C ILE A 2 2.48 -14.32 -4.44
N CYS A 3 3.55 -13.77 -3.86
CA CYS A 3 4.25 -12.62 -4.40
C CYS A 3 5.55 -13.06 -5.07
N GLN A 4 5.78 -12.58 -6.29
CA GLN A 4 6.99 -12.86 -7.06
C GLN A 4 7.67 -11.55 -7.46
N PHE A 5 8.98 -11.62 -7.64
CA PHE A 5 9.74 -10.59 -8.31
C PHE A 5 9.49 -10.64 -9.84
N ALA A 6 9.94 -9.61 -10.55
CA ALA A 6 9.75 -9.51 -12.00
C ALA A 6 10.46 -10.62 -12.80
N ASP A 7 11.49 -11.24 -12.22
CA ASP A 7 12.19 -12.40 -12.78
C ASP A 7 11.51 -13.75 -12.47
N GLY A 8 10.39 -13.73 -11.74
CA GLY A 8 9.64 -14.92 -11.34
C GLY A 8 10.11 -15.56 -10.03
N GLU A 9 11.16 -15.05 -9.38
CA GLU A 9 11.57 -15.54 -8.06
C GLU A 9 10.47 -15.25 -7.03
N THR A 10 10.15 -16.24 -6.20
CA THR A 10 9.11 -16.08 -5.17
C THR A 10 9.66 -15.32 -3.97
N LEU A 11 9.10 -14.13 -3.73
CA LEU A 11 9.43 -13.32 -2.55
C LEU A 11 8.80 -13.90 -1.28
N PHE A 12 7.53 -14.29 -1.34
CA PHE A 12 6.84 -15.02 -0.27
C PHE A 12 5.59 -15.75 -0.78
N GLY A 13 5.17 -16.77 -0.03
CA GLY A 13 3.94 -17.51 -0.23
C GLY A 13 4.16 -19.03 -0.22
N PRO A 14 3.09 -19.83 -0.33
CA PRO A 14 1.69 -19.40 -0.38
C PRO A 14 1.21 -18.76 0.93
N LEU A 15 0.36 -17.74 0.82
CA LEU A 15 -0.19 -16.99 1.95
C LEU A 15 -1.71 -16.92 1.88
N ASP A 16 -2.39 -17.28 2.96
CA ASP A 16 -3.83 -17.13 3.13
C ASP A 16 -4.10 -16.40 4.45
N LEU A 17 -4.71 -15.22 4.36
CA LEU A 17 -4.89 -14.29 5.48
C LEU A 17 -6.22 -13.57 5.34
N ALA A 18 -6.89 -13.38 6.47
CA ALA A 18 -8.04 -12.51 6.60
C ALA A 18 -7.76 -11.46 7.68
N PHE A 19 -8.11 -10.21 7.39
CA PHE A 19 -8.05 -9.11 8.35
C PHE A 19 -9.46 -8.68 8.70
N ASP A 20 -9.71 -8.49 9.99
CA ASP A 20 -10.95 -7.88 10.48
C ASP A 20 -10.76 -6.36 10.67
N ARG A 21 -11.67 -5.72 11.40
CA ARG A 21 -11.62 -4.27 11.67
C ARG A 21 -10.69 -3.90 12.83
N GLN A 22 -10.00 -4.87 13.43
CA GLN A 22 -9.08 -4.63 14.53
C GLN A 22 -7.74 -4.13 14.02
N ARG A 23 -6.99 -3.45 14.91
CA ARG A 23 -5.63 -3.04 14.59
C ARG A 23 -4.72 -4.26 14.58
N CYS A 24 -4.17 -4.58 13.43
CA CYS A 24 -3.16 -5.63 13.27
C CYS A 24 -1.78 -5.02 12.95
N GLY A 25 -0.71 -5.70 13.36
CA GLY A 25 0.67 -5.35 13.02
C GLY A 25 1.31 -6.43 12.15
N LEU A 26 2.02 -6.03 11.11
CA LEU A 26 2.83 -6.93 10.28
C LEU A 26 4.30 -6.85 10.71
N VAL A 27 4.81 -7.91 11.33
CA VAL A 27 6.18 -7.96 11.87
C VAL A 27 7.00 -9.02 11.14
N GLY A 28 8.28 -8.71 10.90
CA GLY A 28 9.21 -9.61 10.23
C GLY A 28 10.53 -8.91 9.94
N ARG A 29 11.56 -9.68 9.56
CA ARG A 29 12.89 -9.15 9.21
C ARG A 29 12.82 -8.19 8.03
N ASN A 30 13.80 -7.30 7.89
CA ASN A 30 13.94 -6.47 6.68
C ASN A 30 14.18 -7.38 5.46
N GLY A 31 13.56 -7.05 4.33
CA GLY A 31 13.64 -7.85 3.10
C GLY A 31 12.64 -8.99 2.97
N VAL A 32 11.88 -9.36 4.02
CA VAL A 32 10.90 -10.47 3.94
C VAL A 32 9.63 -10.15 3.11
N GLY A 33 9.55 -8.95 2.52
CA GLY A 33 8.42 -8.55 1.68
C GLY A 33 7.24 -7.87 2.39
N LYS A 34 7.42 -7.33 3.60
CA LYS A 34 6.35 -6.60 4.32
C LYS A 34 5.76 -5.45 3.50
N THR A 35 6.62 -4.57 2.99
CA THR A 35 6.22 -3.43 2.15
C THR A 35 5.49 -3.92 0.91
N GLN A 36 5.95 -5.03 0.32
CA GLN A 36 5.35 -5.62 -0.86
C GLN A 36 3.95 -6.19 -0.57
N LEU A 37 3.78 -6.87 0.57
CA LEU A 37 2.46 -7.35 1.00
C LEU A 37 1.48 -6.19 1.21
N LEU A 38 1.92 -5.10 1.83
CA LEU A 38 1.07 -3.92 2.03
C LEU A 38 0.70 -3.25 0.69
N ARG A 39 1.61 -3.21 -0.28
CA ARG A 39 1.33 -2.70 -1.64
C ARG A 39 0.34 -3.58 -2.40
N LEU A 40 0.45 -4.91 -2.28
CA LEU A 40 -0.54 -5.86 -2.82
C LEU A 40 -1.93 -5.64 -2.20
N ILE A 41 -2.00 -5.50 -0.87
CA ILE A 41 -3.27 -5.22 -0.17
C ILE A 41 -3.87 -3.87 -0.61
N ALA A 42 -3.01 -2.87 -0.85
CA ALA A 42 -3.41 -1.56 -1.35
C ALA A 42 -3.78 -1.54 -2.84
N GLY A 43 -3.61 -2.64 -3.58
CA GLY A 43 -3.83 -2.70 -5.03
C GLY A 43 -2.80 -1.94 -5.86
N LEU A 44 -1.66 -1.56 -5.27
CA LEU A 44 -0.57 -0.87 -5.97
C LEU A 44 0.30 -1.83 -6.80
N ASP A 45 0.32 -3.10 -6.43
CA ASP A 45 0.98 -4.19 -7.16
C ASP A 45 0.00 -5.34 -7.39
N GLN A 46 0.27 -6.21 -8.36
CA GLN A 46 -0.54 -7.40 -8.64
C GLN A 46 0.11 -8.67 -8.08
N PRO A 47 -0.65 -9.59 -7.48
CA PRO A 47 -0.10 -10.87 -7.03
C PRO A 47 0.27 -11.72 -8.24
N GLY A 48 1.38 -12.47 -8.13
CA GLY A 48 1.77 -13.41 -9.20
C GLY A 48 0.78 -14.57 -9.35
N ASN A 49 0.14 -14.97 -8.24
CA ASN A 49 -0.95 -15.95 -8.22
C ASN A 49 -1.92 -15.68 -7.05
N GLY A 50 -3.19 -16.02 -7.24
CA GLY A 50 -4.27 -15.78 -6.27
C GLY A 50 -4.89 -14.38 -6.44
N HIS A 51 -5.61 -13.91 -5.42
CA HIS A 51 -6.26 -12.60 -5.45
C HIS A 51 -6.21 -11.94 -4.06
N VAL A 52 -6.51 -10.63 -4.05
CA VAL A 52 -6.79 -9.84 -2.86
C VAL A 52 -8.18 -9.24 -3.04
N GLU A 53 -9.04 -9.40 -2.05
CA GLU A 53 -10.39 -8.82 -2.04
C GLU A 53 -10.56 -7.94 -0.80
N SER A 54 -11.21 -6.78 -0.97
CA SER A 54 -11.57 -5.87 0.13
C SER A 54 -12.97 -5.32 -0.10
N HIS A 55 -13.79 -5.32 0.94
CA HIS A 55 -15.12 -4.68 0.95
C HIS A 55 -15.10 -3.28 1.57
N ALA A 56 -13.91 -2.72 1.82
CA ALA A 56 -13.72 -1.39 2.38
C ALA A 56 -12.78 -0.54 1.51
N THR A 57 -12.91 0.78 1.62
CA THR A 57 -11.93 1.71 1.04
C THR A 57 -10.57 1.48 1.67
N VAL A 58 -9.57 1.20 0.84
CA VAL A 58 -8.18 1.01 1.28
C VAL A 58 -7.42 2.31 1.07
N ALA A 59 -6.76 2.79 2.12
CA ALA A 59 -5.83 3.91 2.07
C ALA A 59 -4.42 3.40 2.37
N TYR A 60 -3.45 3.81 1.56
CA TYR A 60 -2.05 3.42 1.70
C TYR A 60 -1.19 4.63 2.02
N VAL A 61 -0.43 4.55 3.10
CA VAL A 61 0.59 5.55 3.46
C VAL A 61 1.94 4.96 3.11
N ALA A 62 2.60 5.54 2.11
CA ALA A 62 3.92 5.10 1.69
C ALA A 62 4.95 5.33 2.81
N GLN A 63 5.90 4.41 2.94
CA GLN A 63 7.01 4.55 3.88
C GLN A 63 7.87 5.78 3.59
N GLN A 64 8.04 6.10 2.31
CA GLN A 64 8.69 7.30 1.81
C GLN A 64 7.75 7.96 0.80
N PRO A 65 7.00 9.01 1.17
CA PRO A 65 6.18 9.74 0.23
C PRO A 65 7.06 10.49 -0.76
N GLU A 66 6.61 10.57 -2.02
CA GLU A 66 7.23 11.43 -3.02
C GLU A 66 6.83 12.88 -2.72
N ILE A 67 7.81 13.70 -2.36
CA ILE A 67 7.62 15.12 -2.05
C ILE A 67 8.46 15.92 -3.04
N ALA A 68 7.80 16.66 -3.94
CA ALA A 68 8.44 17.62 -4.80
C ALA A 68 8.67 18.94 -4.05
N ALA A 69 9.58 19.80 -4.54
CA ALA A 69 9.97 21.04 -3.86
C ALA A 69 8.79 22.01 -3.64
N ASP A 70 7.77 21.91 -4.49
CA ASP A 70 6.53 22.70 -4.48
C ASP A 70 5.35 21.97 -3.82
N THR A 71 5.55 20.76 -3.28
CA THR A 71 4.48 20.00 -2.62
C THR A 71 4.10 20.67 -1.29
N THR A 72 2.87 21.17 -1.24
CA THR A 72 2.29 21.75 -0.01
C THR A 72 1.81 20.68 0.95
N LEU A 73 1.67 21.04 2.24
CA LEU A 73 1.05 20.15 3.24
C LEU A 73 -0.38 19.75 2.87
N ALA A 74 -1.14 20.67 2.27
CA ALA A 74 -2.50 20.37 1.81
C ALA A 74 -2.49 19.28 0.74
N GLN A 75 -1.60 19.36 -0.25
CA GLN A 75 -1.46 18.31 -1.27
C GLN A 75 -1.01 16.98 -0.67
N LEU A 76 0.00 17.00 0.20
CA LEU A 76 0.53 15.79 0.84
C LEU A 76 -0.53 15.03 1.65
N LEU A 77 -1.43 15.77 2.31
CA LEU A 77 -2.51 15.21 3.14
C LEU A 77 -3.80 14.95 2.36
N GLY A 78 -3.84 15.19 1.05
CA GLY A 78 -5.02 15.01 0.21
C GLY A 78 -6.08 16.12 0.30
N TYR A 79 -5.75 17.27 0.87
CA TYR A 79 -6.62 18.46 0.98
C TYR A 79 -6.37 19.52 -0.11
N GLY A 80 -5.54 19.23 -1.12
CA GLY A 80 -5.15 20.20 -2.14
C GLY A 80 -6.33 20.89 -2.84
N GLU A 81 -7.35 20.12 -3.24
CA GLU A 81 -8.54 20.66 -3.91
C GLU A 81 -9.37 21.57 -2.99
N ALA A 82 -9.52 21.20 -1.71
CA ALA A 82 -10.28 21.98 -0.75
C ALA A 82 -9.64 23.37 -0.53
N PHE A 83 -8.32 23.43 -0.42
CA PHE A 83 -7.60 24.70 -0.29
C PHE A 83 -7.61 25.52 -1.60
N ALA A 84 -7.50 24.87 -2.76
CA ALA A 84 -7.62 25.54 -4.05
C ALA A 84 -9.00 26.17 -4.26
N ALA A 85 -10.05 25.56 -3.71
CA ALA A 85 -11.41 26.11 -3.76
C ALA A 85 -11.60 27.37 -2.90
N LEU A 86 -10.89 27.47 -1.77
CA LEU A 86 -10.95 28.65 -0.87
C LEU A 86 -10.21 29.88 -1.43
N ALA A 87 -9.30 29.68 -2.37
CA ALA A 87 -8.51 30.75 -2.97
C ALA A 87 -9.19 31.45 -4.17
N ARG A 88 -10.42 31.04 -4.51
CA ARG A 88 -11.27 31.64 -5.56
C ARG A 88 -12.36 32.50 -4.92
#